data_AF-A0A7X6T183-F1
#
_entry.id   AF-A0A7X6T183-F1
#
_cell.length_a   1.000
_cell.length_b   1.000
_cell.length_c   1.000
_cell.angle_alpha   90.00
_cell.angle_beta   90.00
_cell.angle_gamma   90.00
#
_symmetry.space_group_name_H-M   'P 1'
#
loop_
_entity.id
_entity.type
_entity.pdbx_description
1 polymer ?
#
loop_
_entity_poly.entity_id
_entity_poly.type
_entity_poly.pdbx_seq_one_letter_code
_entity_poly.pdbx_strand_id
1 'polypeptide(L)'
;MVTQIQKKQLKAQAHHLKPVVMVGKEGVNDNVIVSTFEALEAHQLIKVHVSKNAPVTLLEIAYDLAGRTHATLIQIIGRMIVLYKPAKDRKRWII
;
A
#
# COMPACT_ATOMS: atom_id res chain seq x y z
N MET A 1 -6.78 -7.95 -11.53
CA MET A 1 -5.49 -7.64 -12.18
C MET A 1 -5.49 -6.17 -12.58
N VAL A 2 -4.46 -5.39 -12.22
CA VAL A 2 -4.36 -3.95 -12.55
C VAL A 2 -3.71 -3.80 -13.93
N THR A 3 -4.35 -3.06 -14.85
CA THR A 3 -3.80 -2.84 -16.20
C THR A 3 -2.68 -1.81 -16.18
N GLN A 4 -1.88 -1.73 -17.25
CA GLN A 4 -0.79 -0.74 -17.35
C GLN A 4 -1.31 0.71 -17.30
N ILE A 5 -2.46 0.97 -17.93
CA ILE A 5 -3.12 2.29 -17.92
C ILE A 5 -3.57 2.63 -16.49
N GLN A 6 -4.24 1.71 -15.82
CA GLN A 6 -4.65 1.87 -14.42
C GLN A 6 -3.44 2.09 -13.52
N LYS A 7 -2.35 1.33 -13.72
CA LYS A 7 -1.12 1.48 -12.96
C LYS A 7 -0.52 2.88 -13.13
N LYS A 8 -0.51 3.45 -14.34
CA LYS A 8 -0.05 4.82 -14.59
C LYS A 8 -0.93 5.85 -13.86
N GLN A 9 -2.25 5.68 -13.88
CA GLN A 9 -3.19 6.55 -13.17
C GLN A 9 -2.99 6.48 -11.66
N LEU A 10 -2.87 5.28 -11.09
CA LEU A 10 -2.63 5.08 -9.65
C LEU A 10 -1.29 5.66 -9.21
N LYS A 11 -0.25 5.60 -10.03
CA LYS A 11 1.04 6.26 -9.75
C LYS A 11 0.88 7.78 -9.67
N ALA A 12 0.15 8.39 -10.61
CA ALA A 12 -0.11 9.82 -10.61
C ALA A 12 -0.92 10.25 -9.38
N GLN A 13 -1.96 9.49 -9.02
CA GLN A 13 -2.75 9.74 -7.80
C GLN A 13 -1.89 9.61 -6.54
N ALA A 14 -1.07 8.55 -6.47
CA ALA A 14 -0.22 8.29 -5.32
C ALA A 14 0.79 9.41 -5.10
N HIS A 15 1.30 10.06 -6.15
CA HIS A 15 2.31 11.12 -6.05
C HIS A 15 1.99 12.16 -4.95
N HIS A 16 0.73 12.60 -4.85
CA HIS A 16 0.28 13.61 -3.90
C HIS A 16 -0.07 13.09 -2.50
N LEU A 17 -0.13 11.77 -2.31
CA LEU A 17 -0.47 11.18 -1.01
C LEU A 17 0.69 11.33 -0.02
N LYS A 18 0.34 11.56 1.25
CA LYS A 18 1.26 11.38 2.37
C LYS A 18 1.24 9.89 2.78
N PRO A 19 2.35 9.34 3.29
CA PRO A 19 2.33 8.00 3.85
C PRO A 19 1.42 7.95 5.07
N VAL A 20 0.59 6.91 5.14
CA VAL A 20 -0.37 6.68 6.23
C VAL A 20 0.01 5.49 7.11
N VAL A 21 0.96 4.67 6.65
CA VAL A 21 1.55 3.56 7.42
C VAL A 21 3.07 3.70 7.41
N MET A 22 3.72 3.29 8.50
CA MET A 22 5.17 3.27 8.61
C MET A 22 5.69 1.90 9.05
N VAL A 23 6.75 1.43 8.40
CA VAL A 23 7.50 0.21 8.78
C VAL A 23 8.82 0.61 9.41
N GLY A 24 8.99 0.25 10.68
CA GLY A 24 10.16 0.60 11.49
C GLY A 24 11.23 -0.50 11.54
N LYS A 25 12.06 -0.42 12.58
CA LYS A 25 13.14 -1.40 12.87
C LYS A 25 12.65 -2.82 13.13
N GLU A 26 11.40 -2.97 13.56
CA GLU A 26 10.77 -4.27 13.83
C GLU A 26 10.27 -4.94 12.55
N GLY A 27 10.38 -4.27 11.40
CA GLY A 27 9.92 -4.80 10.12
C GLY A 27 8.40 -4.93 10.06
N VAL A 28 7.93 -5.88 9.26
CA VAL A 28 6.51 -6.19 9.12
C VAL A 28 6.08 -7.09 10.27
N ASN A 29 5.23 -6.56 11.14
CA ASN A 29 4.58 -7.30 12.22
C ASN A 29 3.05 -7.22 12.08
N ASP A 30 2.32 -7.86 12.98
CA ASP A 30 0.85 -7.93 12.87
C ASP A 30 0.19 -6.56 12.98
N ASN A 31 0.72 -5.65 13.80
CA ASN A 31 0.22 -4.27 13.89
C ASN A 31 0.38 -3.54 12.56
N VAL A 32 1.54 -3.65 11.91
CA VAL A 32 1.79 -3.08 10.59
C VAL A 32 0.81 -3.64 9.57
N ILE A 33 0.54 -4.95 9.60
CA ILE A 33 -0.42 -5.57 8.68
C ILE A 33 -1.83 -5.07 8.91
N VAL A 34 -2.29 -5.03 10.16
CA VAL A 34 -3.62 -4.53 10.51
C VAL A 34 -3.77 -3.09 10.07
N SER A 35 -2.82 -2.21 10.39
CA SER A 35 -2.86 -0.82 9.94
C SER A 35 -2.82 -0.68 8.42
N THR A 36 -2.04 -1.51 7.73
CA THR A 36 -2.01 -1.53 6.25
C THR A 36 -3.35 -1.96 5.68
N PHE A 37 -3.98 -2.98 6.26
CA PHE A 37 -5.29 -3.47 5.86
C PHE A 37 -6.36 -2.38 6.06
N GLU A 38 -6.45 -1.79 7.25
CA GLU A 38 -7.42 -0.72 7.55
C GLU A 38 -7.24 0.50 6.64
N ALA A 39 -6.00 0.93 6.42
CA ALA A 39 -5.70 2.04 5.52
C ALA A 39 -6.08 1.72 4.07
N LEU A 40 -5.90 0.46 3.62
CA LEU A 40 -6.35 0.02 2.30
C LEU A 40 -7.87 -0.05 2.18
N GLU A 41 -8.60 -0.49 3.21
CA GLU A 41 -10.06 -0.48 3.19
C GLU A 41 -10.62 0.95 3.14
N ALA A 42 -10.01 1.88 3.89
CA ALA A 42 -10.45 3.27 3.93
C ALA A 42 -10.11 4.08 2.67
N HIS A 43 -8.94 3.87 2.09
CA HIS A 43 -8.41 4.74 1.03
C HIS A 43 -8.21 4.05 -0.31
N GLN A 44 -8.20 2.72 -0.35
CA GLN A 44 -7.92 1.86 -1.52
C GLN A 44 -6.52 2.01 -2.11
N LEU A 45 -5.93 3.20 -2.08
CA LEU A 45 -4.58 3.54 -2.54
C LEU A 45 -3.84 4.23 -1.41
N ILE A 46 -2.73 3.64 -0.96
CA ILE A 46 -1.95 4.17 0.17
C ILE A 46 -0.47 4.24 -0.14
N LYS A 47 0.22 5.11 0.60
CA LYS A 47 1.68 5.10 0.72
C LYS A 47 2.09 4.54 2.09
N VAL A 48 3.09 3.66 2.06
CA VAL A 48 3.76 3.13 3.24
C VAL A 48 5.18 3.64 3.26
N HIS A 49 5.59 4.32 4.32
CA HIS A 49 6.97 4.74 4.52
C HIS A 49 7.77 3.63 5.20
N VAL A 50 8.96 3.33 4.70
CA VAL A 50 9.86 2.37 5.35
C VAL A 50 11.01 3.14 5.99
N SER A 51 11.36 2.85 7.25
CA SER A 51 12.51 3.45 7.94
C SER A 51 13.83 2.81 7.51
N LYS A 52 14.93 3.58 7.48
CA LYS A 52 16.27 3.10 7.06
C LYS A 52 16.77 1.90 7.86
N ASN A 53 16.26 1.73 9.06
CA ASN A 53 16.64 0.66 9.99
C ASN A 53 15.74 -0.58 9.86
N ALA A 54 14.86 -0.64 8.85
CA ALA A 54 14.06 -1.83 8.61
C ALA A 54 14.98 -3.04 8.34
N PRO A 55 14.65 -4.23 8.85
CA PRO A 55 15.57 -5.38 8.89
C PRO A 55 15.75 -6.05 7.52
N VAL A 56 14.89 -5.74 6.56
CA VAL A 56 14.83 -6.35 5.23
C VAL A 56 14.65 -5.28 4.16
N THR A 57 14.80 -5.67 2.90
CA THR A 57 14.74 -4.74 1.77
C THR A 57 13.33 -4.18 1.57
N LEU A 58 13.22 -3.01 0.92
CA LEU A 58 11.93 -2.42 0.58
C LEU A 58 11.08 -3.35 -0.30
N LEU A 59 11.71 -4.12 -1.17
CA LEU A 59 11.03 -5.02 -2.09
C LEU A 59 10.40 -6.20 -1.34
N GLU A 60 11.13 -6.79 -0.40
CA GLU A 60 10.61 -7.84 0.48
C GLU A 60 9.42 -7.34 1.31
N ILE A 61 9.55 -6.16 1.94
CA ILE A 61 8.46 -5.53 2.69
C ILE A 61 7.24 -5.28 1.80
N ALA A 62 7.47 -4.78 0.58
CA ALA A 62 6.39 -4.51 -0.36
C ALA A 62 5.64 -5.78 -0.76
N TYR A 63 6.35 -6.87 -1.02
CA TYR A 63 5.74 -8.15 -1.36
C TYR A 63 5.02 -8.78 -0.17
N ASP A 64 5.59 -8.72 1.02
CA ASP A 64 4.97 -9.24 2.23
C ASP A 64 3.66 -8.50 2.56
N LEU A 65 3.71 -7.16 2.60
CA LEU A 65 2.51 -6.33 2.79
C LEU A 65 1.46 -6.61 1.71
N ALA A 66 1.85 -6.64 0.44
CA ALA A 66 0.93 -6.89 -0.67
C ALA A 66 0.28 -8.28 -0.57
N GLY A 67 1.07 -9.32 -0.28
CA GLY A 67 0.60 -10.69 -0.11
C GLY A 67 -0.37 -10.82 1.06
N ARG A 68 0.02 -10.38 2.25
CA ARG A 68 -0.78 -10.51 3.48
C ARG A 68 -2.07 -9.68 3.44
N THR A 69 -2.07 -8.54 2.75
CA THR A 69 -3.26 -7.67 2.64
C THR A 69 -4.09 -7.90 1.38
N HIS A 70 -3.66 -8.81 0.49
CA HIS A 70 -4.25 -9.03 -0.83
C HIS A 70 -4.29 -7.73 -1.68
N ALA A 71 -3.27 -6.89 -1.53
CA ALA A 71 -3.10 -5.67 -2.28
C ALA A 71 -2.18 -5.88 -3.49
N THR A 72 -2.24 -4.95 -4.44
CA THR A 72 -1.34 -4.89 -5.58
C THR A 72 -0.24 -3.86 -5.31
N LEU A 73 1.02 -4.25 -5.50
CA LEU A 73 2.15 -3.32 -5.52
C LEU A 73 2.13 -2.48 -6.80
N ILE A 74 1.93 -1.16 -6.63
CA ILE A 74 1.88 -0.21 -7.74
C ILE A 74 3.26 0.34 -8.08
N GLN A 75 4.01 0.76 -7.07
CA GLN A 75 5.35 1.33 -7.24
C GLN A 75 6.12 1.36 -5.92
N ILE A 76 7.45 1.36 -6.03
CA ILE A 76 8.35 1.77 -4.96
C ILE A 76 9.04 3.06 -5.41
N ILE A 77 9.04 4.11 -4.58
CA ILE A 77 9.63 5.42 -4.87
C ILE A 77 10.44 5.88 -3.67
N GLY A 78 11.77 5.90 -3.79
CA GLY A 78 12.66 6.20 -2.66
C GLY A 78 12.39 5.24 -1.50
N ARG A 79 11.94 5.77 -0.37
CA ARG A 79 11.57 4.99 0.84
C ARG A 79 10.07 4.72 1.00
N MET A 80 9.30 4.93 -0.06
CA MET A 80 7.85 4.79 -0.07
C MET A 80 7.42 3.59 -0.91
N ILE A 81 6.48 2.81 -0.40
CA ILE A 81 5.79 1.74 -1.12
C ILE A 81 4.36 2.20 -1.40
N VAL A 82 3.89 2.01 -2.63
CA VAL A 82 2.51 2.33 -3.04
C VAL A 82 1.74 1.03 -3.22
N LEU A 83 0.69 0.85 -2.42
CA LEU A 83 -0.19 -0.31 -2.46
C LEU A 83 -1.59 0.10 -2.87
N TYR A 84 -2.25 -0.75 -3.65
CA TYR A 84 -3.62 -0.56 -4.10
C TYR A 84 -4.46 -1.81 -3.87
N LYS A 85 -5.65 -1.66 -3.30
CA LYS A 85 -6.66 -2.71 -3.16
C LYS A 85 -8.02 -2.14 -3.59
N PRO A 86 -8.62 -2.65 -4.68
CA PRO A 86 -9.96 -2.24 -5.06
C PRO A 86 -10.96 -2.66 -3.98
N ALA A 87 -11.97 -1.82 -3.70
CA ALA A 87 -13.06 -2.21 -2.81
C ALA A 87 -13.76 -3.47 -3.32
N LYS A 88 -14.06 -4.39 -2.40
CA LYS A 88 -14.73 -5.67 -2.71
C LYS A 88 -16.18 -5.51 -3.16
N ASP A 89 -16.79 -4.34 -2.97
CA ASP A 89 -18.13 -4.09 -3.46
C ASP A 89 -18.33 -2.61 -3.73
N ARG A 90 -18.67 -2.27 -4.98
CA ARG A 90 -19.16 -0.93 -5.30
C ARG A 90 -20.65 -0.94 -4.98
N LYS A 91 -21.03 -1.03 -3.70
CA LYS A 91 -22.36 -0.57 -3.27
C LYS A 91 -22.39 0.93 -3.48
N ARG A 92 -22.70 1.31 -4.72
CA ARG A 92 -23.12 2.63 -5.10
C ARG A 92 -24.41 2.84 -4.34
N TRP A 93 -24.33 3.52 -3.21
CA TRP A 93 -25.52 4.09 -2.61
C TRP A 93 -26.01 5.12 -3.64
N ILE A 94 -27.06 4.73 -4.34
CA ILE A 94 -27.89 5.64 -5.10
C ILE A 94 -28.91 6.08 -4.05
N ILE A 95 -28.76 7.30 -3.56
CA ILE A 95 -29.88 8.12 -3.11
C ILE A 95 -30.22 9.09 -4.23
#